data_AF-A0A812LUW6-F1
#
_entry.id   AF-A0A812LUW6-F1
#
_cell.length_a   1.000
_cell.length_b   1.000
_cell.length_c   1.000
_cell.angle_alpha   90.00
_cell.angle_beta   90.00
_cell.angle_gamma   90.00
#
_symmetry.space_group_name_H-M   'P 1'
#
loop_
_entity.id
_entity.type
_entity.pdbx_description
1 polymer ?
#
loop_
_entity_poly.entity_id
_entity_poly.type
_entity_poly.pdbx_seq_one_letter_code
_entity_poly.pdbx_strand_id
1 'polypeptide(L)'
;MPPAQVEKVIVSSRMADSPCVLTTSEYGWSANMERIMKAQALRDNSMTSYMVSKKTMEVNPKHSIMAELKKKAAADKSDKTVKDLIWLLFDTSLLTSGFNLDEPTQFAGRIHRMIKLGLSIDDDDEGLGDDDDLPPLEEVEGAADEASKMEEVD
;
A
#
# COMPACT_ATOMS: atom_id res chain seq x y z
N MET A 1 -3.94 -2.23 12.25
CA MET A 1 -2.81 -1.80 11.41
C MET A 1 -1.55 -1.86 12.27
N PRO A 2 -0.47 -2.51 11.81
CA PRO A 2 0.78 -2.56 12.54
C PRO A 2 1.38 -1.16 12.65
N PRO A 3 2.00 -0.82 13.79
CA PRO A 3 2.62 0.48 14.04
C PRO A 3 3.80 0.81 13.11
N ALA A 4 4.22 -0.14 12.26
CA ALA A 4 5.26 0.07 11.26
C ALA A 4 4.79 0.84 10.01
N GLN A 5 3.49 0.84 9.71
CA GLN A 5 2.94 1.42 8.46
C GLN A 5 2.62 2.92 8.59
N VAL A 6 2.24 3.37 9.79
CA VAL A 6 1.91 4.77 10.09
C VAL A 6 2.46 5.16 11.46
N GLU A 7 2.98 6.37 11.59
CA GLU A 7 3.48 6.88 12.88
C GLU A 7 2.33 7.22 13.82
N LYS A 8 1.29 7.84 13.30
CA LYS A 8 0.08 8.18 14.07
C LYS A 8 -1.12 8.35 13.17
N VAL A 9 -2.29 8.19 13.77
CA VAL A 9 -3.59 8.46 13.16
C VAL A 9 -4.21 9.64 13.89
N ILE A 10 -4.60 10.68 13.17
CA ILE A 10 -5.22 11.89 13.74
C ILE A 10 -6.54 12.21 13.04
N VAL A 11 -7.46 12.82 13.77
CA VAL A 11 -8.70 13.35 13.21
C VAL A 11 -8.42 14.68 12.55
N SER A 12 -8.88 14.87 11.32
CA SER A 12 -8.65 16.08 10.53
C SER A 12 -9.97 16.65 10.01
N SER A 13 -10.06 17.97 9.98
CA SER A 13 -11.22 18.73 9.50
C SER A 13 -10.99 19.36 8.11
N ARG A 14 -9.80 19.20 7.54
CA ARG A 14 -9.42 19.86 6.27
C ARG A 14 -9.93 19.14 5.02
N MET A 15 -10.37 17.89 5.15
CA MET A 15 -10.87 17.08 4.04
C MET A 15 -12.39 17.26 3.92
N ALA A 16 -12.88 17.54 2.70
CA ALA A 16 -14.31 17.58 2.40
C ALA A 16 -14.81 16.20 1.95
N ASP A 17 -14.27 15.71 0.83
CA ASP A 17 -14.83 14.54 0.13
C ASP A 17 -14.08 13.23 0.39
N SER A 18 -12.85 13.30 0.92
CA SER A 18 -12.04 12.10 1.18
C SER A 18 -12.28 11.53 2.59
N PRO A 19 -12.33 10.20 2.75
CA PRO A 19 -12.42 9.55 4.07
C PRO A 19 -11.11 9.65 4.87
N CYS A 20 -9.96 9.62 4.21
CA CYS A 20 -8.65 9.81 4.82
C CYS A 20 -7.58 10.24 3.80
N VAL A 21 -6.45 10.74 4.29
CA VAL A 21 -5.26 11.10 3.50
C VAL A 21 -3.99 10.80 4.29
N LEU A 22 -2.87 10.55 3.59
CA LEU A 22 -1.56 10.41 4.23
C LEU A 22 -0.71 11.65 4.03
N THR A 23 -0.09 12.10 5.11
CA THR A 23 0.88 13.19 5.11
C THR A 23 2.23 12.75 5.64
N THR A 24 3.30 13.32 5.10
CA THR A 24 4.64 13.19 5.67
C THR A 24 4.89 14.27 6.71
N SER A 25 5.84 14.03 7.62
CA SER A 25 6.35 15.10 8.47
C SER A 25 7.02 16.19 7.64
N GLU A 26 7.11 17.41 8.20
CA GLU A 26 7.74 18.57 7.54
C GLU A 26 9.24 18.37 7.27
N TYR A 27 9.90 17.44 7.97
CA TYR A 27 11.35 17.24 7.93
C TYR A 27 11.78 15.98 7.15
N GLY A 28 10.82 15.21 6.63
CA GLY A 28 11.11 13.99 5.88
C GLY A 28 10.89 14.14 4.37
N TRP A 29 11.24 13.10 3.60
CA TRP A 29 10.96 13.05 2.16
C TRP A 29 9.46 13.16 1.87
N SER A 30 9.08 14.10 1.01
CA SER A 30 7.74 14.12 0.43
C SER A 30 7.53 12.88 -0.44
N ALA A 31 6.28 12.53 -0.77
CA ALA A 31 5.99 11.38 -1.62
C ALA A 31 6.74 11.42 -2.96
N ASN A 32 6.85 12.61 -3.58
CA ASN A 32 7.61 12.79 -4.81
C ASN A 32 9.13 12.66 -4.59
N MET A 33 9.65 13.16 -3.46
CA MET A 33 11.05 13.02 -3.10
C MET A 33 11.42 11.57 -2.82
N GLU A 34 10.56 10.82 -2.13
CA GLU A 34 10.71 9.39 -1.89
C GLU A 34 10.79 8.62 -3.22
N ARG A 35 9.94 8.97 -4.19
CA ARG A 35 9.96 8.35 -5.53
C ARG A 35 11.26 8.63 -6.29
N ILE A 36 11.72 9.88 -6.31
CA ILE A 36 12.98 10.26 -6.99
C ILE A 36 14.18 9.59 -6.31
N MET A 37 14.23 9.64 -4.98
CA MET A 37 15.32 9.06 -4.21
C MET A 37 15.36 7.55 -4.30
N LYS A 38 14.22 6.84 -4.22
CA LYS A 38 14.16 5.38 -4.44
C LYS A 38 14.70 5.01 -5.83
N ALA A 39 14.43 5.81 -6.86
CA ALA A 39 14.95 5.58 -8.21
C ALA A 39 16.47 5.80 -8.32
N GLN A 40 17.06 6.67 -7.49
CA GLN A 40 18.50 6.97 -7.46
C GLN A 40 19.29 6.08 -6.48
N ALA A 41 18.67 5.66 -5.37
CA ALA A 41 19.27 4.91 -4.26
C ALA A 41 19.54 3.44 -4.59
N LEU A 42 19.14 2.94 -5.77
CA LEU A 42 19.59 1.65 -6.31
C LEU A 42 21.14 1.55 -6.41
N ARG A 43 21.88 2.64 -6.20
CA ARG A 43 23.35 2.69 -6.13
C ARG A 43 23.95 2.66 -4.72
N ASP A 44 23.24 3.07 -3.66
CA ASP A 44 23.76 3.05 -2.27
C ASP A 44 22.60 3.07 -1.26
N ASN A 45 22.46 1.98 -0.51
CA ASN A 45 21.32 1.72 0.37
C ASN A 45 21.52 2.26 1.81
N SER A 46 22.67 2.88 2.11
CA SER A 46 23.03 3.27 3.48
C SER A 46 22.31 4.54 3.99
N MET A 47 21.80 5.37 3.09
CA MET A 47 21.13 6.64 3.44
C MET A 47 19.60 6.55 3.58
N THR A 48 18.99 5.42 3.23
CA THR A 48 17.54 5.32 3.06
C THR A 48 16.78 5.31 4.40
N SER A 49 17.30 4.61 5.43
CA SER A 49 16.54 4.33 6.67
C SER A 49 16.20 5.56 7.51
N TYR A 50 17.10 6.56 7.58
CA TYR A 50 16.87 7.78 8.37
C TYR A 50 16.01 8.83 7.67
N MET A 51 15.78 8.69 6.36
CA MET A 51 15.05 9.66 5.55
C MET A 51 13.69 9.17 5.07
N VAL A 52 13.33 7.90 5.31
CA VAL A 52 11.97 7.41 5.12
C VAL A 52 11.03 8.19 6.04
N SER A 53 10.23 9.07 5.44
CA SER A 53 9.22 9.85 6.15
C SER A 53 8.24 8.95 6.87
N LYS A 54 8.17 9.17 8.18
CA LYS A 54 7.05 8.70 8.98
C LYS A 54 5.75 9.33 8.46
N LYS A 55 4.78 8.48 8.15
CA LYS A 55 3.49 8.89 7.57
C LYS A 55 2.46 9.08 8.68
N THR A 56 1.76 10.21 8.66
CA THR A 56 0.60 10.47 9.50
C THR A 56 -0.66 10.24 8.69
N MET A 57 -1.56 9.39 9.19
CA MET A 57 -2.87 9.18 8.59
C MET A 57 -3.86 10.15 9.19
N GLU A 58 -4.49 10.95 8.34
CA GLU A 58 -5.53 11.88 8.73
C GLU A 58 -6.89 11.32 8.34
N VAL A 59 -7.81 11.21 9.30
CA VAL A 59 -9.14 10.66 9.07
C VAL A 59 -10.23 11.73 9.16
N ASN A 60 -11.22 11.64 8.26
CA ASN A 60 -12.35 12.56 8.19
C ASN A 60 -13.56 11.97 8.94
N PRO A 61 -13.90 12.47 10.13
CA PRO A 61 -15.00 11.90 10.93
C PRO A 61 -16.38 12.18 10.33
N LYS A 62 -16.50 13.15 9.40
CA LYS A 62 -17.76 13.49 8.73
C LYS A 62 -18.07 12.59 7.53
N HIS A 63 -17.08 11.84 7.05
CA HIS A 63 -17.26 10.95 5.92
C HIS A 63 -18.08 9.71 6.32
N SER A 64 -19.07 9.33 5.50
CA SER A 64 -19.98 8.21 5.79
C SER A 64 -19.24 6.88 6.01
N ILE A 65 -18.23 6.59 5.18
CA ILE A 65 -17.35 5.41 5.33
C ILE A 65 -16.71 5.36 6.73
N MET A 66 -16.18 6.48 7.24
CA MET A 66 -15.52 6.52 8.55
C MET A 66 -16.53 6.33 9.69
N ALA A 67 -17.71 6.92 9.56
CA ALA A 67 -18.78 6.75 10.54
C ALA A 67 -19.25 5.29 10.62
N GLU A 68 -19.38 4.61 9.49
CA GLU A 68 -19.82 3.21 9.43
C GLU A 68 -18.73 2.23 9.88
N LEU A 69 -17.47 2.47 9.48
CA LEU A 69 -16.31 1.70 9.97
C LEU A 69 -16.20 1.77 11.50
N LYS A 70 -16.43 2.95 12.09
CA LYS A 70 -16.43 3.11 13.54
C LYS A 70 -17.50 2.24 14.22
N LYS A 71 -18.72 2.20 13.68
CA LYS A 71 -19.80 1.37 14.23
C LYS A 71 -19.47 -0.11 14.13
N LYS A 72 -19.03 -0.57 12.95
CA LYS A 72 -18.67 -1.97 12.73
C LYS A 72 -17.51 -2.42 13.62
N ALA A 73 -16.45 -1.62 13.71
CA ALA A 73 -15.31 -1.90 14.59
C ALA A 73 -15.68 -1.87 16.09
N ALA A 74 -16.69 -1.09 16.48
CA ALA A 74 -17.19 -1.08 17.86
C ALA A 74 -18.04 -2.32 18.18
N ALA A 75 -18.76 -2.86 17.20
CA ALA A 75 -19.54 -4.07 17.35
C ALA A 75 -18.64 -5.32 17.42
N ASP A 76 -17.67 -5.43 16.51
CA ASP A 76 -16.68 -6.51 16.50
C ASP A 76 -15.31 -5.99 16.03
N LYS A 77 -14.32 -6.08 16.92
CA LYS A 77 -12.92 -5.71 16.62
C LYS A 77 -12.16 -6.80 15.86
N SER A 78 -12.67 -8.02 15.88
CA SER A 78 -12.04 -9.18 15.26
C SER A 78 -12.48 -9.42 13.82
N ASP A 79 -13.59 -8.80 13.40
CA ASP A 79 -14.15 -8.84 12.04
C ASP A 79 -13.08 -8.65 10.95
N LYS A 80 -12.88 -9.72 10.16
CA LYS A 80 -11.88 -9.78 9.09
C LYS A 80 -12.23 -8.81 7.95
N THR A 81 -13.52 -8.66 7.62
CA THR A 81 -13.99 -7.73 6.60
C THR A 81 -13.69 -6.30 7.00
N VAL A 82 -13.91 -5.92 8.26
CA VAL A 82 -13.58 -4.58 8.76
C VAL A 82 -12.08 -4.33 8.70
N LYS A 83 -11.25 -5.31 9.05
CA LYS A 83 -9.79 -5.20 8.94
C LYS A 83 -9.35 -5.02 7.48
N ASP A 84 -9.88 -5.82 6.56
CA ASP A 84 -9.56 -5.72 5.13
C ASP A 84 -10.00 -4.35 4.57
N LEU A 85 -11.16 -3.83 4.96
CA LEU A 85 -11.62 -2.49 4.57
C LEU A 85 -10.69 -1.38 5.08
N ILE A 86 -10.19 -1.48 6.31
CA ILE A 86 -9.23 -0.52 6.86
C ILE A 86 -7.91 -0.54 6.07
N TRP A 87 -7.44 -1.73 5.69
CA TRP A 87 -6.24 -1.88 4.86
C TRP A 87 -6.44 -1.30 3.46
N LEU A 88 -7.56 -1.60 2.80
CA LEU A 88 -7.89 -1.02 1.51
C LEU A 88 -7.98 0.50 1.55
N LEU A 89 -8.57 1.05 2.62
CA LEU A 89 -8.67 2.48 2.82
C LEU A 89 -7.27 3.12 2.93
N PHE A 90 -6.35 2.45 3.62
CA PHE A 90 -4.97 2.88 3.74
C PHE A 90 -4.20 2.80 2.42
N ASP A 91 -4.27 1.66 1.73
CA ASP A 91 -3.59 1.47 0.43
C ASP A 91 -4.11 2.49 -0.61
N THR A 92 -5.42 2.77 -0.61
CA THR A 92 -6.03 3.82 -1.43
C THR A 92 -5.49 5.21 -1.06
N SER A 93 -5.31 5.48 0.24
CA SER A 93 -4.75 6.74 0.71
C SER A 93 -3.27 6.91 0.36
N LEU A 94 -2.48 5.82 0.30
CA LEU A 94 -1.10 5.84 -0.19
C LEU A 94 -1.06 6.28 -1.65
N LEU A 95 -1.85 5.62 -2.50
CA LEU A 95 -1.92 5.91 -3.94
C LEU A 95 -2.36 7.36 -4.21
N THR A 96 -3.46 7.81 -3.60
CA THR A 96 -3.99 9.16 -3.80
C THR A 96 -3.08 10.26 -3.24
N SER A 97 -2.25 9.93 -2.25
CA SER A 97 -1.25 10.86 -1.69
C SER A 97 0.11 10.79 -2.43
N GLY A 98 0.21 9.99 -3.49
CA GLY A 98 1.39 9.91 -4.37
C GLY A 98 2.50 8.99 -3.87
N PHE A 99 2.25 8.13 -2.90
CA PHE A 99 3.20 7.10 -2.46
C PHE A 99 3.07 5.83 -3.31
N ASN A 100 4.14 5.04 -3.32
CA ASN A 100 4.10 3.69 -3.89
C ASN A 100 3.48 2.71 -2.89
N LEU A 101 2.85 1.66 -3.42
CA LEU A 101 2.46 0.49 -2.64
C LEU A 101 3.68 -0.40 -2.44
N ASP A 102 3.93 -0.80 -1.20
CA ASP A 102 5.01 -1.72 -0.88
C ASP A 102 4.63 -3.18 -1.22
N GLU A 103 3.34 -3.53 -1.10
CA GLU A 103 2.83 -4.90 -1.31
C GLU A 103 1.63 -4.90 -2.29
N PRO A 104 1.86 -4.68 -3.61
CA PRO A 104 0.79 -4.56 -4.59
C PRO A 104 -0.07 -5.84 -4.73
N THR A 105 0.53 -7.02 -4.56
CA THR A 105 -0.18 -8.30 -4.62
C THR A 105 -1.21 -8.42 -3.50
N GLN A 106 -0.85 -8.05 -2.26
CA GLN A 106 -1.78 -8.09 -1.13
C GLN A 106 -2.93 -7.08 -1.31
N PHE A 107 -2.63 -5.90 -1.86
CA PHE A 107 -3.65 -4.91 -2.19
C PHE A 107 -4.66 -5.46 -3.22
N ALA A 108 -4.16 -6.07 -4.30
CA ALA A 108 -5.00 -6.72 -5.30
C ALA A 108 -5.85 -7.86 -4.70
N GLY A 109 -5.26 -8.69 -3.84
CA GLY A 109 -5.97 -9.75 -3.12
C GLY A 109 -7.13 -9.20 -2.27
N ARG A 110 -6.91 -8.09 -1.55
CA ARG A 110 -7.98 -7.42 -0.78
C ARG A 110 -9.08 -6.87 -1.68
N ILE A 111 -8.75 -6.29 -2.84
CA ILE A 111 -9.74 -5.83 -3.81
C ILE A 111 -10.59 -7.00 -4.31
N HIS A 112 -9.96 -8.11 -4.71
CA HIS A 112 -10.66 -9.29 -5.19
C HIS A 112 -11.63 -9.85 -4.13
N ARG A 113 -11.21 -9.92 -2.86
CA ARG A 113 -12.11 -10.31 -1.75
C ARG A 113 -13.31 -9.38 -1.60
N MET A 114 -13.12 -8.06 -1.72
CA MET A 114 -14.24 -7.10 -1.66
C MET A 114 -15.18 -7.23 -2.87
N ILE A 115 -14.65 -7.51 -4.06
CA ILE A 115 -15.47 -7.75 -5.26
C ILE A 115 -16.31 -9.02 -5.07
N LYS A 116 -15.72 -10.12 -4.59
CA LYS A 116 -16.44 -11.36 -4.26
C LYS A 116 -17.59 -11.10 -3.28
N LEU A 117 -17.31 -10.39 -2.18
CA LEU A 117 -18.32 -10.02 -1.19
C LEU A 117 -19.42 -9.13 -1.78
N GLY A 118 -19.07 -8.15 -2.63
CA GLY A 118 -20.03 -7.30 -3.32
C GLY A 118 -20.93 -8.05 -4.31
N LEU A 119 -20.44 -9.13 -4.89
CA LEU A 119 -21.18 -10.03 -5.79
C LEU A 119 -21.87 -11.18 -5.05
N SER A 120 -21.74 -11.28 -3.73
CA SER A 120 -22.25 -12.40 -2.92
C SER A 120 -21.75 -13.77 -3.39
N ILE A 121 -20.49 -13.85 -3.80
CA ILE A 121 -19.81 -15.10 -4.13
C ILE A 121 -19.20 -15.65 -2.84
N ASP A 122 -19.61 -16.85 -2.44
CA ASP A 122 -19.06 -17.53 -1.27
C ASP A 122 -17.61 -17.96 -1.55
N ASP A 123 -16.73 -17.82 -0.56
CA ASP A 123 -15.30 -18.21 -0.65
C ASP A 123 -15.09 -19.74 -0.83
N ASP A 124 -16.17 -20.51 -0.90
CA ASP A 124 -16.19 -21.95 -1.18
C ASP A 124 -16.07 -22.28 -2.68
N ASP A 125 -16.19 -21.29 -3.57
CA ASP A 125 -15.95 -21.42 -5.01
C ASP A 125 -14.43 -21.30 -5.29
N GLU A 126 -13.77 -22.45 -5.20
CA GLU A 126 -12.43 -22.85 -5.66
C GLU A 126 -11.34 -21.76 -5.92
N GLY A 127 -10.18 -21.96 -5.28
CA GLY A 127 -8.90 -21.84 -6.02
C GLY A 127 -7.97 -20.66 -5.74
N LEU A 128 -8.06 -19.99 -4.60
CA LEU A 128 -6.96 -19.12 -4.13
C LEU A 128 -6.49 -19.62 -2.77
N GLY A 129 -5.49 -20.50 -2.83
CA GLY A 129 -4.73 -20.91 -1.68
C GLY A 129 -4.17 -19.70 -0.93
N ASP A 130 -3.92 -19.91 0.35
CA ASP A 130 -3.11 -19.04 1.20
C ASP A 130 -2.00 -18.36 0.38
N ASP A 131 -1.88 -17.03 0.44
CA ASP A 131 -0.87 -16.25 -0.29
C ASP A 131 0.59 -16.63 0.12
N ASP A 132 0.76 -17.61 1.01
CA ASP A 132 2.03 -18.21 1.44
C ASP A 132 2.59 -19.28 0.48
N ASP A 133 1.86 -19.69 -0.57
CA ASP A 133 2.29 -20.74 -1.53
C ASP A 133 2.45 -20.23 -2.98
N LEU A 134 2.87 -18.97 -3.14
CA LEU A 134 3.35 -18.47 -4.43
C LEU A 134 4.74 -19.09 -4.69
N PRO A 135 4.94 -19.84 -5.80
CA PRO A 135 6.28 -20.31 -6.15
C PRO A 135 7.20 -19.09 -6.34
N PRO A 136 8.50 -19.20 -6.00
CA PRO A 136 9.45 -18.14 -6.27
C PRO A 136 9.34 -17.75 -7.75
N LEU A 137 9.21 -16.46 -8.03
CA LEU A 137 9.30 -15.97 -9.40
C LEU A 137 10.65 -16.45 -9.96
N GLU A 138 10.62 -17.33 -10.95
CA GLU A 138 11.82 -17.71 -11.68
C GLU A 138 12.45 -16.44 -12.22
N GLU A 139 13.68 -16.16 -11.80
CA GLU A 139 14.52 -15.16 -12.44
C GLU A 139 14.60 -15.55 -13.92
N VAL A 140 14.05 -14.70 -14.79
CA VAL A 140 14.18 -14.89 -16.23
C VAL A 140 15.64 -14.63 -16.58
N GLU A 141 16.48 -15.67 -16.49
CA GLU A 141 17.82 -15.70 -17.07
C GLU A 141 17.69 -15.48 -18.58
N GLY A 142 17.89 -14.24 -19.02
CA GLY A 142 17.80 -13.93 -20.45
C GLY A 142 17.86 -12.47 -20.86
N ALA A 143 17.98 -11.51 -19.94
CA ALA A 143 18.05 -10.08 -20.29
C ALA A 143 19.46 -9.44 -20.13
N ALA A 144 20.50 -10.24 -19.91
CA ALA A 144 21.86 -9.74 -19.69
C ALA A 144 22.83 -9.94 -20.88
N ASP A 145 22.43 -10.63 -21.95
CA ASP A 145 23.39 -11.12 -22.96
C ASP A 145 23.23 -10.54 -24.39
N GLU A 146 22.63 -9.35 -24.55
CA GLU A 146 22.62 -8.65 -25.85
C GLU A 146 23.18 -7.21 -25.82
N ALA A 147 23.89 -6.81 -24.76
CA ALA A 147 24.63 -5.53 -24.75
C ALA A 147 26.14 -5.68 -25.06
N SER A 148 26.65 -6.91 -25.19
CA SER A 148 28.08 -7.21 -25.25
C SER A 148 28.52 -7.79 -26.60
N LYS A 149 28.02 -7.27 -27.73
CA LYS A 149 28.58 -7.62 -29.05
C LYS A 149 28.26 -6.62 -30.16
N MET A 150 28.87 -5.44 -30.13
CA MET A 150 29.33 -4.81 -31.38
C MET A 150 30.75 -4.26 -31.16
N GLU A 151 31.64 -5.06 -31.71
CA GLU A 151 33.10 -4.98 -31.81
C GLU A 151 33.55 -3.82 -32.69
N GLU A 152 34.62 -3.16 -32.23
CA GLU A 152 35.74 -2.63 -33.01
C GLU A 152 35.60 -2.62 -34.55
N VAL A 153 35.68 -1.43 -35.14
CA VAL A 153 36.14 -1.24 -36.52
C VAL A 153 36.90 0.09 -36.62
N ASP A 154 38.23 -0.06 -36.69
CA ASP A 154 39.31 0.81 -37.20
C ASP A 154 39.25 2.34 -36.94
#